data_AF-A0A9D1BY40-F1
#
_entry.id   AF-A0A9D1BY40-F1
#
_cell.length_a   1.000
_cell.length_b   1.000
_cell.length_c   1.000
_cell.angle_alpha   90.00
_cell.angle_beta   90.00
_cell.angle_gamma   90.00
#
_symmetry.space_group_name_H-M   'P 1'
#
loop_
_entity.id
_entity.type
_entity.pdbx_description
1 polymer ?
#
loop_
_entity_poly.entity_id
_entity_poly.type
_entity_poly.pdbx_seq_one_letter_code
_entity_poly.pdbx_strand_id
1 'polypeptide(L)'
;MLALAKEDRDANWFTSFGPVKAEEDPRLPTARFPREKEKRKQTDLFWARHPLWEEIKVARSALFVAPPKSGRTAFIWMGRYERRFWGLSPALSLYLPLDGPPDKEVLLHSLRNALGESLLCALAEDPFWLLDAPSDYQARLCSFLINWAGDPVELFHRMAIRGLREGDPDVRLLRELLLQYSSSSKDLLGEPEVLSLLEMARETLGEAARYRLRDPTFSTFLWVDVKGEKGPGWVRLLQGWERLRQTAHLKIFTPQDCPFEPRFYLEWREKDIRNLLEHRWEKVKLDESAWETIRKILMQVSTPPEGWEDIEWNTMKGHLEDSWEGLREWLVQRAERSPSRLILEGNRLLETYGRALK
;
A
#
# COMPACT_ATOMS: atom_id res chain seq x y z
N MET A 1 -32.04 -18.25 22.48
CA MET A 1 -31.08 -19.18 21.85
C MET A 1 -30.34 -18.41 20.75
N LEU A 2 -29.22 -17.81 21.13
CA LEU A 2 -28.26 -17.15 20.25
C LEU A 2 -27.33 -18.23 19.70
N ALA A 3 -27.38 -18.48 18.39
CA ALA A 3 -26.41 -19.29 17.69
C ALA A 3 -26.00 -18.58 16.40
N LEU A 4 -24.99 -17.72 16.57
CA LEU A 4 -23.84 -17.55 15.68
C LEU A 4 -24.14 -17.31 14.19
N ALA A 5 -24.52 -16.07 13.87
CA ALA A 5 -24.05 -15.42 12.65
C ALA A 5 -22.52 -15.24 12.77
N LYS A 6 -21.79 -16.33 12.50
CA LYS A 6 -20.37 -16.31 12.20
C LYS A 6 -20.24 -15.87 10.73
N GLU A 7 -20.71 -14.67 10.43
CA GLU A 7 -20.52 -14.03 9.13
C GLU A 7 -19.04 -13.70 8.98
N ASP A 8 -18.33 -14.68 8.44
CA ASP A 8 -17.30 -14.60 7.41
C ASP A 8 -16.63 -13.23 7.18
N ARG A 9 -16.07 -12.67 8.25
CA ARG A 9 -15.16 -11.50 8.20
C ARG A 9 -13.83 -11.81 7.51
N ASP A 10 -13.65 -12.99 6.91
CA ASP A 10 -12.39 -13.47 6.30
C ASP A 10 -12.43 -13.46 4.75
N ALA A 11 -13.51 -13.03 4.11
CA ALA A 11 -13.66 -13.09 2.65
C ALA A 11 -13.28 -11.80 1.88
N ASN A 12 -13.04 -10.67 2.55
CA ASN A 12 -12.70 -9.39 1.89
C ASN A 12 -11.19 -9.19 1.62
N TRP A 13 -10.33 -10.16 1.98
CA TRP A 13 -8.87 -9.97 2.06
C TRP A 13 -8.08 -10.63 0.93
N PHE A 14 -8.73 -11.49 0.14
CA PHE A 14 -8.13 -12.19 -1.00
C PHE A 14 -8.70 -11.65 -2.31
N THR A 15 -8.52 -10.37 -2.59
CA THR A 15 -8.56 -9.94 -3.99
C THR A 15 -7.17 -10.12 -4.56
N SER A 16 -7.12 -10.56 -5.82
CA SER A 16 -5.88 -10.75 -6.54
C SER A 16 -5.12 -9.41 -6.71
N PHE A 17 -5.58 -8.27 -6.22
CA PHE A 17 -4.96 -6.96 -6.46
C PHE A 17 -4.16 -6.43 -5.27
N GLY A 18 -4.05 -7.23 -4.22
CA GLY A 18 -3.66 -6.73 -2.90
C GLY A 18 -4.83 -6.01 -2.24
N PRO A 19 -4.78 -5.78 -0.93
CA PRO A 19 -5.88 -5.20 -0.18
C PRO A 19 -6.31 -3.85 -0.77
N VAL A 20 -7.62 -3.66 -0.90
CA VAL A 20 -8.28 -2.39 -1.30
C VAL A 20 -7.83 -1.22 -0.40
N LYS A 21 -7.31 -1.54 0.79
CA LYS A 21 -6.60 -0.63 1.70
C LYS A 21 -5.53 -1.40 2.48
N ALA A 22 -4.28 -1.38 2.02
CA ALA A 22 -3.16 -2.10 2.65
C ALA A 22 -2.84 -1.66 4.10
N GLU A 23 -3.38 -0.52 4.54
CA GLU A 23 -3.15 0.06 5.86
C GLU A 23 -4.15 -0.37 6.93
N GLU A 24 -5.31 -0.92 6.55
CA GLU A 24 -6.41 -1.16 7.47
C GLU A 24 -6.46 -2.60 8.00
N ASP A 25 -5.52 -3.48 7.61
CA ASP A 25 -5.50 -4.85 8.09
C ASP A 25 -4.33 -5.17 9.05
N PRO A 26 -4.58 -5.16 10.38
CA PRO A 26 -3.62 -5.62 11.39
C PRO A 26 -3.44 -7.16 11.43
N ARG A 27 -4.11 -7.91 10.55
CA ARG A 27 -4.11 -9.38 10.49
C ARG A 27 -3.59 -9.97 9.18
N LEU A 28 -3.18 -9.16 8.19
CA LEU A 28 -2.33 -9.68 7.10
C LEU A 28 -1.13 -10.34 7.78
N PRO A 29 -0.87 -11.63 7.52
CA PRO A 29 0.11 -12.37 8.29
C PRO A 29 1.39 -11.56 8.27
N THR A 30 1.80 -11.12 9.46
CA THR A 30 3.22 -10.95 9.75
C THR A 30 3.82 -12.20 9.15
N ALA A 31 4.57 -12.06 8.07
CA ALA A 31 5.48 -13.11 7.69
C ALA A 31 6.52 -13.13 8.82
N ARG A 32 6.13 -13.66 10.00
CA ARG A 32 7.05 -14.41 10.83
C ARG A 32 7.68 -15.33 9.82
N PHE A 33 8.95 -15.05 9.55
CA PHE A 33 9.80 -15.72 8.58
C PHE A 33 9.22 -17.08 8.24
N PRO A 34 8.89 -17.38 6.96
CA PRO A 34 8.54 -18.74 6.63
C PRO A 34 9.66 -19.61 7.18
N ARG A 35 9.34 -20.40 8.24
CA ARG A 35 10.22 -21.49 8.67
C ARG A 35 10.54 -22.23 7.38
N GLU A 36 11.79 -22.61 7.14
CA GLU A 36 12.30 -23.12 5.85
C GLU A 36 11.45 -24.21 5.17
N LYS A 37 10.49 -24.81 5.89
CA LYS A 37 9.50 -25.79 5.42
C LYS A 37 8.21 -25.20 4.84
N GLU A 38 7.83 -23.97 5.18
CA GLU A 38 6.72 -23.25 4.54
C GLU A 38 7.28 -22.32 3.47
N LYS A 39 7.76 -22.89 2.36
CA LYS A 39 7.89 -22.15 1.09
C LYS A 39 6.50 -21.76 0.57
N ARG A 40 5.72 -20.98 1.33
CA ARG A 40 4.66 -20.18 0.74
C ARG A 40 5.36 -19.29 -0.25
N LYS A 41 5.24 -19.61 -1.54
CA LYS A 41 5.69 -18.75 -2.62
C LYS A 41 5.15 -17.37 -2.28
N GLN A 42 6.06 -16.45 -1.99
CA GLN A 42 5.78 -15.03 -1.85
C GLN A 42 4.68 -14.70 -2.85
N THR A 43 3.52 -14.27 -2.36
CA THR A 43 2.41 -13.86 -3.22
C THR A 43 2.93 -12.67 -3.99
N ASP A 44 3.45 -12.93 -5.20
CA ASP A 44 3.95 -11.91 -6.10
C ASP A 44 2.81 -10.89 -6.28
N LEU A 45 2.98 -9.72 -5.65
CA LEU A 45 1.98 -8.66 -5.68
C LEU A 45 1.73 -8.30 -7.15
N PHE A 46 0.47 -8.08 -7.54
CA PHE A 46 0.07 -7.88 -8.95
C PHE A 46 0.97 -6.91 -9.72
N TRP A 47 1.27 -5.77 -9.10
CA TRP A 47 2.03 -4.69 -9.74
C TRP A 47 3.56 -4.89 -9.69
N ALA A 48 4.06 -5.94 -9.05
CA ALA A 48 5.49 -6.23 -8.96
C ALA A 48 6.08 -6.67 -10.32
N ARG A 49 5.21 -7.06 -11.27
CA ARG A 49 5.57 -7.39 -12.65
C ARG A 49 5.59 -6.18 -13.58
N HIS A 50 5.20 -5.00 -13.11
CA HIS A 50 5.26 -3.81 -13.93
C HIS A 50 6.72 -3.43 -14.25
N PRO A 51 7.03 -2.96 -15.47
CA PRO A 51 8.40 -2.63 -15.86
C PRO A 51 9.07 -1.58 -14.96
N LEU A 52 8.27 -0.63 -14.43
CA LEU A 52 8.76 0.40 -13.51
C LEU A 52 8.83 -0.04 -12.05
N TRP A 53 8.51 -1.30 -11.69
CA TRP A 53 8.50 -1.69 -10.29
C TRP A 53 9.90 -1.58 -9.64
N GLU A 54 10.94 -1.98 -10.36
CA GLU A 54 12.33 -1.84 -9.90
C GLU A 54 12.70 -0.37 -9.67
N GLU A 55 12.19 0.53 -10.52
CA GLU A 55 12.38 1.97 -10.40
C GLU A 55 11.63 2.59 -9.21
N ILE A 56 10.43 2.07 -8.96
CA ILE A 56 9.60 2.52 -7.84
C ILE A 56 10.23 2.12 -6.52
N LYS A 57 10.73 0.89 -6.40
CA LYS A 57 11.25 0.39 -5.11
C LYS A 57 12.66 0.88 -4.79
N VAL A 58 13.50 1.28 -5.76
CA VAL A 58 14.89 1.67 -5.48
C VAL A 58 14.98 2.90 -4.55
N ALA A 59 16.01 2.99 -3.71
CA ALA A 59 16.26 4.09 -2.77
C ALA A 59 16.77 5.36 -3.47
N ARG A 60 15.96 5.92 -4.37
CA ARG A 60 16.24 7.19 -5.08
C ARG A 60 14.96 7.99 -5.30
N SER A 61 15.07 9.31 -5.25
CA SER A 61 13.94 10.19 -5.59
C SER A 61 13.61 10.08 -7.08
N ALA A 62 12.33 10.01 -7.41
CA ALA A 62 11.85 9.86 -8.78
C ALA A 62 10.45 10.47 -8.96
N LEU A 63 10.19 10.94 -10.18
CA LEU A 63 8.90 11.49 -10.61
C LEU A 63 8.20 10.49 -11.53
N PHE A 64 6.98 10.11 -11.18
CA PHE A 64 6.14 9.19 -11.92
C PHE A 64 4.91 9.94 -12.44
N VAL A 65 4.82 10.08 -13.76
CA VAL A 65 3.61 10.58 -14.43
C VAL A 65 2.64 9.41 -14.54
N ALA A 66 1.55 9.47 -13.79
CA ALA A 66 0.58 8.40 -13.63
C ALA A 66 -0.82 8.89 -14.02
N PRO A 67 -1.18 8.80 -15.32
CA PRO A 67 -2.50 9.19 -15.81
C PRO A 67 -3.64 8.49 -15.06
N PRO A 68 -4.89 9.00 -15.15
CA PRO A 68 -6.04 8.32 -14.56
C PRO A 68 -6.09 6.83 -14.96
N LYS A 69 -6.42 5.97 -13.99
CA LYS A 69 -6.54 4.50 -14.17
C LYS A 69 -5.23 3.75 -14.50
N SER A 70 -4.08 4.38 -14.35
CA SER A 70 -2.75 3.74 -14.49
C SER A 70 -2.35 2.81 -13.34
N GLY A 71 -3.10 2.80 -12.24
CA GLY A 71 -2.75 2.04 -11.03
C GLY A 71 -1.89 2.78 -10.02
N ARG A 72 -1.74 4.10 -10.16
CA ARG A 72 -1.03 4.99 -9.21
C ARG A 72 -1.20 4.60 -7.75
N THR A 73 -2.44 4.53 -7.29
CA THR A 73 -2.80 4.21 -5.91
C THR A 73 -2.28 2.83 -5.50
N ALA A 74 -2.37 1.84 -6.38
CA ALA A 74 -1.88 0.50 -6.09
C ALA A 74 -0.34 0.45 -5.98
N PHE A 75 0.40 1.19 -6.81
CA PHE A 75 1.86 1.28 -6.65
C PHE A 75 2.28 1.91 -5.35
N ILE A 76 1.63 3.02 -4.96
CA ILE A 76 1.88 3.67 -3.68
C ILE A 76 1.63 2.67 -2.56
N TRP A 77 0.49 1.98 -2.57
CA TRP A 77 0.15 1.01 -1.53
C TRP A 77 1.09 -0.17 -1.47
N MET A 78 1.50 -0.72 -2.62
CA MET A 78 2.46 -1.81 -2.68
C MET A 78 3.85 -1.40 -2.23
N GLY A 79 4.31 -0.22 -2.66
CA GLY A 79 5.57 0.35 -2.23
C GLY A 79 5.58 0.52 -0.72
N ARG A 80 4.51 1.11 -0.17
CA ARG A 80 4.34 1.22 1.27
C ARG A 80 4.31 -0.12 1.98
N TYR A 81 3.62 -1.11 1.44
CA TYR A 81 3.56 -2.46 1.99
C TYR A 81 4.94 -3.13 2.04
N GLU A 82 5.73 -3.04 0.97
CA GLU A 82 7.10 -3.56 0.94
C GLU A 82 7.99 -2.86 1.96
N ARG A 83 7.76 -1.56 2.16
CA ARG A 83 8.53 -0.67 3.03
C ARG A 83 8.00 -0.56 4.47
N ARG A 84 7.01 -1.36 4.87
CA ARG A 84 6.51 -1.40 6.27
C ARG A 84 7.63 -1.80 7.23
N PHE A 85 7.41 -1.58 8.53
CA PHE A 85 8.41 -1.93 9.54
C PHE A 85 8.75 -3.43 9.54
N TRP A 86 7.75 -4.31 9.37
CA TRP A 86 7.90 -5.75 9.12
C TRP A 86 7.82 -6.13 7.64
N GLY A 87 8.02 -5.17 6.74
CA GLY A 87 8.05 -5.38 5.31
C GLY A 87 9.27 -6.19 4.85
N LEU A 88 9.32 -6.49 3.55
CA LEU A 88 10.43 -7.21 2.92
C LEU A 88 11.70 -6.35 2.81
N SER A 89 11.50 -5.04 2.69
CA SER A 89 12.57 -4.05 2.57
C SER A 89 12.28 -2.88 3.53
N PRO A 90 12.34 -3.08 4.86
CA PRO A 90 11.84 -2.12 5.84
C PRO A 90 12.40 -0.71 5.68
N ALA A 91 11.56 0.29 5.89
CA ALA A 91 11.91 1.71 5.84
C ALA A 91 10.91 2.56 6.65
N LEU A 92 11.24 3.83 6.87
CA LEU A 92 10.27 4.81 7.35
C LEU A 92 9.43 5.27 6.15
N SER A 93 8.19 4.79 6.05
CA SER A 93 7.39 4.88 4.83
C SER A 93 6.14 5.75 4.99
N LEU A 94 6.23 7.02 4.59
CA LEU A 94 5.20 8.05 4.76
C LEU A 94 4.40 8.30 3.48
N TYR A 95 3.10 8.55 3.62
CA TYR A 95 2.22 8.90 2.49
C TYR A 95 1.70 10.32 2.58
N LEU A 96 1.94 11.09 1.53
CA LEU A 96 1.61 12.51 1.45
C LEU A 96 0.63 12.74 0.30
N PRO A 97 -0.68 12.72 0.55
CA PRO A 97 -1.66 13.18 -0.42
C PRO A 97 -1.62 14.70 -0.49
N LEU A 98 -1.27 15.26 -1.65
CA LEU A 98 -1.21 16.70 -1.88
C LEU A 98 -2.31 17.11 -2.85
N ASP A 99 -3.14 18.06 -2.42
CA ASP A 99 -4.24 18.61 -3.20
C ASP A 99 -4.29 20.14 -3.04
N GLY A 100 -4.96 20.81 -3.96
CA GLY A 100 -5.08 22.26 -3.95
C GLY A 100 -3.80 23.01 -4.36
N PRO A 101 -3.72 24.31 -4.04
CA PRO A 101 -2.58 25.14 -4.42
C PRO A 101 -1.31 24.72 -3.65
N PRO A 102 -0.13 24.73 -4.31
CA PRO A 102 1.14 24.42 -3.65
C PRO A 102 1.45 25.44 -2.57
N ASP A 103 1.60 24.95 -1.34
CA ASP A 103 1.88 25.77 -0.17
C ASP A 103 2.79 25.01 0.80
N LYS A 104 3.78 25.71 1.35
CA LYS A 104 4.81 25.11 2.22
C LYS A 104 4.24 24.69 3.57
N GLU A 105 3.32 25.47 4.14
CA GLU A 105 2.67 25.14 5.42
C GLU A 105 1.74 23.94 5.26
N VAL A 106 1.01 23.87 4.15
CA VAL A 106 0.20 22.69 3.80
C VAL A 106 1.08 21.44 3.65
N LEU A 107 2.25 21.56 3.02
CA LEU A 107 3.18 20.45 2.89
C LEU A 107 3.73 20.01 4.24
N LEU A 108 4.14 20.96 5.09
CA LEU A 108 4.65 20.68 6.42
C LEU A 108 3.57 20.05 7.32
N HIS A 109 2.33 20.51 7.23
CA HIS A 109 1.19 19.88 7.90
C HIS A 109 0.96 18.45 7.40
N SER A 110 0.99 18.23 6.08
CA SER A 110 0.83 16.91 5.48
C SER A 110 1.94 15.94 5.91
N LEU A 111 3.19 16.42 6.00
CA LEU A 111 4.33 15.64 6.47
C LEU A 111 4.19 15.25 7.94
N ARG A 112 3.75 16.17 8.81
CA ARG A 112 3.46 15.89 10.23
C ARG A 112 2.39 14.80 10.36
N ASN A 113 1.30 14.94 9.62
CA ASN A 113 0.22 13.94 9.65
C ASN A 113 0.68 12.58 9.14
N ALA A 114 1.44 12.55 8.04
CA ALA A 114 1.99 11.33 7.48
C ALA A 114 2.97 10.63 8.44
N LEU A 115 3.80 11.40 9.16
CA LEU A 115 4.71 10.88 10.16
C LEU A 115 3.94 10.26 11.33
N GLY A 116 2.94 10.97 11.88
CA GLY A 116 2.09 10.47 12.97
C GLY A 116 1.40 9.16 12.64
N GLU A 117 0.73 9.08 11.48
CA GLU A 117 0.09 7.83 11.02
C GLU A 117 1.12 6.70 10.80
N SER A 118 2.29 7.01 10.24
CA SER A 118 3.32 5.99 9.97
C SER A 118 3.91 5.44 11.27
N LEU A 119 4.18 6.29 12.26
CA LEU A 119 4.65 5.88 13.58
C LEU A 119 3.60 5.07 14.33
N LEU A 120 2.33 5.45 14.24
CA LEU A 120 1.23 4.67 14.83
C LEU A 120 1.14 3.27 14.20
N CYS A 121 1.29 3.17 12.88
CA CYS A 121 1.34 1.88 12.19
C CYS A 121 2.56 1.05 12.64
N ALA A 122 3.73 1.69 12.80
CA ALA A 122 4.93 1.03 13.30
C ALA A 122 4.75 0.53 14.74
N LEU A 123 4.10 1.29 15.63
CA LEU A 123 3.75 0.84 17.00
C LEU A 123 2.83 -0.38 16.98
N ALA A 124 1.82 -0.37 16.11
CA ALA A 124 0.90 -1.51 15.97
C ALA A 124 1.61 -2.79 15.49
N GLU A 125 2.68 -2.60 14.75
CA GLU A 125 3.53 -3.66 14.23
C GLU A 125 4.51 -4.20 15.29
N ASP A 126 5.07 -3.33 16.12
CA ASP A 126 5.98 -3.69 17.21
C ASP A 126 6.20 -2.46 18.12
N PRO A 127 5.70 -2.44 19.37
CA PRO A 127 5.86 -1.27 20.24
C PRO A 127 7.28 -1.10 20.80
N PHE A 128 8.13 -2.14 20.73
CA PHE A 128 9.45 -2.12 21.36
C PHE A 128 10.41 -1.14 20.72
N TRP A 129 10.21 -0.77 19.45
CA TRP A 129 11.05 0.27 18.83
C TRP A 129 11.00 1.57 19.62
N LEU A 130 9.86 1.93 20.22
CA LEU A 130 9.74 3.14 21.04
C LEU A 130 10.16 2.89 22.49
N LEU A 131 9.83 1.72 23.05
CA LEU A 131 10.18 1.35 24.42
C LEU A 131 11.70 1.22 24.64
N ASP A 132 12.44 0.81 23.61
CA ASP A 132 13.90 0.62 23.66
C ASP A 132 14.68 1.84 23.12
N ALA A 133 13.98 2.88 22.67
CA ALA A 133 14.62 4.10 22.15
C ALA A 133 15.38 4.87 23.26
N PRO A 134 16.43 5.65 22.90
CA PRO A 134 17.07 6.58 23.84
C PRO A 134 16.05 7.50 24.52
N SER A 135 16.23 7.81 25.81
CA SER A 135 15.21 8.55 26.58
C SER A 135 14.89 9.95 26.03
N ASP A 136 15.86 10.61 25.39
CA ASP A 136 15.65 11.88 24.70
C ASP A 136 14.79 11.72 23.42
N TYR A 137 14.92 10.60 22.72
CA TYR A 137 14.10 10.25 21.56
C TYR A 137 12.70 9.84 21.99
N GLN A 138 12.58 9.05 23.07
CA GLN A 138 11.29 8.70 23.68
C GLN A 138 10.49 9.97 24.02
N ALA A 139 11.12 10.92 24.73
CA ALA A 139 10.46 12.15 25.11
C ALA A 139 9.91 12.92 23.91
N ARG A 140 10.72 13.08 22.86
CA ARG A 140 10.34 13.83 21.65
C ARG A 140 9.30 13.10 20.80
N LEU A 141 9.45 11.80 20.57
CA LEU A 141 8.53 11.01 19.75
C LEU A 141 7.18 10.80 20.47
N CYS A 142 7.18 10.57 21.78
CA CYS A 142 5.95 10.47 22.57
C CYS A 142 5.21 11.81 22.60
N SER A 143 5.91 12.92 22.87
CA SER A 143 5.30 14.25 22.86
C SER A 143 4.73 14.58 21.47
N PHE A 144 5.46 14.26 20.40
CA PHE A 144 4.97 14.43 19.03
C PHE A 144 3.68 13.64 18.78
N LEU A 145 3.65 12.34 19.11
CA LEU A 145 2.47 11.49 18.88
C LEU A 145 1.23 12.00 19.63
N ILE A 146 1.40 12.44 20.88
CA ILE A 146 0.31 12.99 21.70
C ILE A 146 -0.20 14.30 21.12
N ASN A 147 0.72 15.21 20.77
CA ASN A 147 0.36 16.50 20.19
C ASN A 147 -0.29 16.36 18.81
N TRP A 148 0.20 15.42 17.99
CA TRP A 148 -0.37 15.09 16.69
C TRP A 148 -1.79 14.52 16.81
N ALA A 149 -2.03 13.63 17.77
CA ALA A 149 -3.37 13.12 18.05
C ALA A 149 -4.29 14.18 18.69
N GLY A 150 -3.70 15.20 19.34
CA GLY A 150 -4.39 16.31 20.00
C GLY A 150 -4.47 16.16 21.50
N ASP A 151 -4.59 14.92 22.00
CA ASP A 151 -4.48 14.53 23.40
C ASP A 151 -4.19 13.01 23.56
N PRO A 152 -3.84 12.54 24.77
CA PRO A 152 -3.58 11.11 25.00
C PRO A 152 -4.80 10.20 24.79
N VAL A 153 -6.02 10.68 25.03
CA VAL A 153 -7.24 9.87 24.89
C VAL A 153 -7.46 9.52 23.42
N GLU A 154 -7.35 10.51 22.55
CA GLU A 154 -7.46 10.33 21.10
C GLU A 154 -6.32 9.45 20.56
N LEU A 155 -5.09 9.62 21.07
CA LEU A 155 -3.97 8.74 20.68
C LEU A 155 -4.28 7.26 21.04
N PHE A 156 -4.77 7.00 22.25
CA PHE A 156 -5.11 5.63 22.68
C PHE A 156 -6.28 5.05 21.89
N HIS A 157 -7.26 5.87 21.53
CA HIS A 157 -8.35 5.45 20.66
C HIS A 157 -7.82 5.01 19.28
N ARG A 158 -6.92 5.82 18.68
CA ARG A 158 -6.26 5.48 17.42
C ARG A 158 -5.42 4.21 17.51
N MET A 159 -4.66 4.04 18.59
CA MET A 159 -3.90 2.81 18.87
C MET A 159 -4.81 1.58 18.93
N ALA A 160 -5.95 1.68 19.62
CA ALA A 160 -6.92 0.60 19.73
C ALA A 160 -7.54 0.22 18.35
N ILE A 161 -7.85 1.21 17.50
CA ILE A 161 -8.30 0.98 16.12
C ILE A 161 -7.27 0.18 15.32
N ARG A 162 -5.97 0.44 15.55
CA ARG A 162 -4.85 -0.27 14.88
C ARG A 162 -4.52 -1.63 15.51
N GLY A 163 -5.23 -2.05 16.56
CA GLY A 163 -5.10 -3.38 17.17
C GLY A 163 -4.25 -3.43 18.44
N LEU A 164 -3.73 -2.30 18.93
CA LEU A 164 -3.02 -2.21 20.21
C LEU A 164 -4.04 -2.17 21.35
N ARG A 165 -4.38 -3.34 21.91
CA ARG A 165 -5.43 -3.50 22.92
C ARG A 165 -4.87 -3.32 24.33
N GLU A 166 -5.64 -2.69 25.21
CA GLU A 166 -5.23 -2.39 26.60
C GLU A 166 -4.90 -3.61 27.45
N GLY A 167 -5.43 -4.79 27.09
CA GLY A 167 -5.16 -6.04 27.80
C GLY A 167 -3.76 -6.62 27.55
N ASP A 168 -3.01 -6.08 26.60
CA ASP A 168 -1.65 -6.49 26.30
C ASP A 168 -0.65 -5.80 27.28
N PRO A 169 0.18 -6.55 28.01
CA PRO A 169 1.21 -5.96 28.88
C PRO A 169 2.13 -4.96 28.19
N ASP A 170 2.48 -5.18 26.92
CA ASP A 170 3.37 -4.31 26.16
C ASP A 170 2.68 -2.98 25.83
N VAL A 171 1.38 -3.04 25.53
CA VAL A 171 0.55 -1.85 25.31
C VAL A 171 0.39 -1.06 26.60
N ARG A 172 0.31 -1.70 27.76
CA ARG A 172 0.28 -0.98 29.05
C ARG A 172 1.57 -0.20 29.29
N LEU A 173 2.73 -0.82 29.10
CA LEU A 173 4.03 -0.16 29.23
C LEU A 173 4.15 1.02 28.26
N LEU A 174 3.73 0.83 27.01
CA LEU A 174 3.70 1.90 26.01
C LEU A 174 2.81 3.08 26.43
N ARG A 175 1.65 2.81 27.04
CA ARG A 175 0.77 3.88 27.53
C ARG A 175 1.35 4.61 28.74
N GLU A 176 1.97 3.89 29.66
CA GLU A 176 2.69 4.50 30.79
C GLU A 176 3.79 5.44 30.30
N LEU A 177 4.58 4.99 29.31
CA LEU A 177 5.61 5.81 28.65
C LEU A 177 5.01 7.06 27.98
N LEU A 178 3.93 6.90 27.20
CA LEU A 178 3.27 8.04 26.54
C LEU A 178 2.76 9.06 27.58
N LEU A 179 2.10 8.60 28.65
CA LEU A 179 1.58 9.48 29.70
C LEU A 179 2.69 10.21 30.46
N GLN A 180 3.86 9.59 30.62
CA GLN A 180 5.02 10.24 31.23
C GLN A 180 5.42 11.53 30.48
N TYR A 181 5.21 11.59 29.17
CA TYR A 181 5.60 12.71 28.31
C TYR A 181 4.43 13.59 27.85
N SER A 182 3.22 13.41 28.39
CA SER A 182 2.01 14.13 27.95
C SER A 182 1.94 15.61 28.33
N SER A 183 2.88 16.11 29.13
CA SER A 183 2.88 17.47 29.70
C SER A 183 3.64 18.49 28.84
N SER A 184 4.07 18.11 27.64
CA SER A 184 4.85 18.97 26.74
C SER A 184 3.93 19.82 25.83
N SER A 185 4.22 21.12 25.71
CA SER A 185 3.40 22.14 25.02
C SER A 185 2.85 21.72 23.65
N LYS A 186 1.66 22.21 23.30
CA LYS A 186 1.03 22.10 21.97
C LYS A 186 1.66 23.05 20.94
N ASP A 187 2.99 23.10 20.87
CA ASP A 187 3.65 23.97 19.92
C ASP A 187 3.52 23.40 18.51
N LEU A 188 3.12 24.26 17.57
CA LEU A 188 3.17 23.91 16.15
C LEU A 188 4.63 23.68 15.78
N LEU A 189 4.97 22.44 15.48
CA LEU A 189 6.32 22.09 15.03
C LEU A 189 6.61 22.77 13.69
N GLY A 190 7.68 23.55 13.66
CA GLY A 190 8.24 24.13 12.45
C GLY A 190 8.98 23.09 11.61
N GLU A 191 9.50 23.53 10.47
CA GLU A 191 10.27 22.67 9.56
C GLU A 191 11.47 21.98 10.23
N PRO A 192 12.37 22.68 10.95
CA PRO A 192 13.53 22.04 11.56
C PRO A 192 13.15 20.94 12.55
N GLU A 193 12.09 21.14 13.31
CA GLU A 193 11.61 20.19 14.30
C GLU A 193 11.02 18.95 13.65
N VAL A 194 10.24 19.11 12.58
CA VAL A 194 9.65 17.98 11.85
C VAL A 194 10.72 17.14 11.16
N LEU A 195 11.73 17.77 10.55
CA LEU A 195 12.83 17.05 9.92
C LEU A 195 13.70 16.31 10.96
N SER A 196 13.96 16.94 12.11
CA SER A 196 14.66 16.29 13.21
C SER A 196 13.88 15.08 13.75
N LEU A 197 12.55 15.17 13.87
CA LEU A 197 11.70 14.04 14.27
C LEU A 197 11.71 12.91 13.22
N LEU A 198 11.75 13.25 11.94
CA LEU A 198 11.86 12.29 10.84
C LEU A 198 13.18 11.50 10.95
N GLU A 199 14.29 12.18 11.26
CA GLU A 199 15.60 11.57 11.47
C GLU A 199 15.62 10.67 12.71
N MET A 200 15.10 11.16 13.85
CA MET A 200 14.99 10.37 15.09
C MET A 200 14.14 9.11 14.88
N ALA A 201 12.99 9.25 14.22
CA ALA A 201 12.12 8.12 13.87
C ALA A 201 12.85 7.10 12.99
N ARG A 202 13.54 7.57 11.95
CA ARG A 202 14.31 6.71 11.04
C ARG A 202 15.41 5.95 11.78
N GLU A 203 16.14 6.60 12.67
CA GLU A 203 17.22 5.97 13.44
C GLU A 203 16.69 4.93 14.42
N THR A 204 15.65 5.29 15.17
CA THR A 204 15.04 4.40 16.17
C THR A 204 14.46 3.15 15.52
N LEU A 205 13.65 3.33 14.47
CA LEU A 205 13.10 2.22 13.71
C LEU A 205 14.21 1.44 13.00
N GLY A 206 15.24 2.12 12.49
CA GLY A 206 16.38 1.47 11.85
C GLY A 206 17.13 0.51 12.78
N GLU A 207 17.42 0.93 14.00
CA GLU A 207 18.09 0.07 14.98
C GLU A 207 17.17 -1.10 15.39
N ALA A 208 15.90 -0.83 15.66
CA ALA A 208 14.91 -1.87 15.97
C ALA A 208 14.68 -2.85 14.79
N ALA A 209 14.95 -2.43 13.55
CA ALA A 209 14.87 -3.27 12.37
C ALA A 209 16.20 -3.95 12.01
N ARG A 210 17.32 -3.62 12.64
CA ARG A 210 18.68 -3.96 12.18
C ARG A 210 18.89 -5.44 11.88
N TYR A 211 18.36 -6.34 12.70
CA TYR A 211 18.52 -7.78 12.52
C TYR A 211 17.75 -8.36 11.31
N ARG A 212 16.83 -7.59 10.73
CA ARG A 212 15.98 -8.00 9.59
C ARG A 212 16.33 -7.29 8.29
N LEU A 213 17.18 -6.27 8.37
CA LEU A 213 17.61 -5.49 7.22
C LEU A 213 18.47 -6.34 6.28
N ARG A 214 18.08 -6.37 5.00
CA ARG A 214 18.88 -6.96 3.91
C ARG A 214 19.87 -5.96 3.31
N ASP A 215 19.62 -4.68 3.52
CA ASP A 215 20.42 -3.54 3.11
C ASP A 215 21.02 -2.92 4.38
N PRO A 216 22.29 -2.45 4.40
CA PRO A 216 22.86 -1.77 5.56
C PRO A 216 22.11 -0.52 6.03
N THR A 217 21.18 0.01 5.22
CA THR A 217 20.50 1.29 5.48
C THR A 217 19.00 1.15 5.73
N PHE A 218 18.50 1.85 6.76
CA PHE A 218 17.07 2.11 6.97
C PHE A 218 16.75 3.51 6.45
N SER A 219 16.19 3.57 5.25
CA SER A 219 15.87 4.83 4.56
C SER A 219 14.49 5.37 4.91
N THR A 220 14.27 6.64 4.58
CA THR A 220 12.93 7.25 4.59
C THR A 220 12.39 7.35 3.17
N PHE A 221 11.15 6.89 2.95
CA PHE A 221 10.43 7.02 1.69
C PHE A 221 9.21 7.93 1.88
N LEU A 222 9.08 8.93 1.01
CA LEU A 222 7.92 9.82 0.92
C LEU A 222 7.14 9.47 -0.34
N TRP A 223 6.01 8.79 -0.18
CA TRP A 223 5.07 8.45 -1.24
C TRP A 223 4.12 9.63 -1.45
N VAL A 224 4.45 10.49 -2.41
CA VAL A 224 3.71 11.74 -2.64
C VAL A 224 2.66 11.49 -3.72
N ASP A 225 1.38 11.57 -3.37
CA ASP A 225 0.28 11.53 -4.34
C ASP A 225 -0.21 12.95 -4.62
N VAL A 226 0.23 13.53 -5.74
CA VAL A 226 -0.24 14.84 -6.18
C VAL A 226 -1.56 14.70 -6.93
N LYS A 227 -2.53 15.51 -6.56
CA LYS A 227 -3.87 15.52 -7.17
C LYS A 227 -4.10 16.79 -7.98
N GLY A 228 -4.96 16.66 -9.00
CA GLY A 228 -5.47 17.79 -9.77
C GLY A 228 -4.42 18.50 -10.63
N GLU A 229 -4.79 19.72 -11.06
CA GLU A 229 -4.06 20.46 -12.09
C GLU A 229 -2.86 21.27 -11.58
N LYS A 230 -2.60 21.21 -10.28
CA LYS A 230 -1.50 21.94 -9.64
C LYS A 230 -0.23 21.09 -9.49
N GLY A 231 -0.18 19.96 -10.20
CA GLY A 231 0.94 19.01 -10.24
C GLY A 231 2.32 19.67 -10.34
N PRO A 232 2.58 20.47 -11.39
CA PRO A 232 3.88 21.09 -11.59
C PRO A 232 4.32 22.02 -10.45
N GLY A 233 3.39 22.70 -9.80
CA GLY A 233 3.70 23.60 -8.69
C GLY A 233 4.10 22.85 -7.42
N TRP A 234 3.42 21.75 -7.11
CA TRP A 234 3.80 20.85 -6.00
C TRP A 234 5.16 20.20 -6.23
N VAL A 235 5.41 19.71 -7.45
CA VAL A 235 6.72 19.13 -7.82
C VAL A 235 7.83 20.17 -7.65
N ARG A 236 7.60 21.42 -8.11
CA ARG A 236 8.57 22.51 -7.93
C ARG A 236 8.87 22.78 -6.46
N LEU A 237 7.85 22.85 -5.62
CA LEU A 237 8.00 23.07 -4.18
C LEU A 237 8.83 21.95 -3.53
N LEU A 238 8.53 20.68 -3.86
CA LEU A 238 9.26 19.52 -3.36
C LEU A 238 10.71 19.48 -3.84
N GLN A 239 10.96 19.85 -5.09
CA GLN A 239 12.31 19.92 -5.66
C GLN A 239 13.14 21.05 -5.03
N GLY A 240 12.52 22.17 -4.67
CA GLY A 240 13.16 23.29 -3.99
C GLY A 240 13.42 23.04 -2.50
N TRP A 241 12.83 22.01 -1.89
CA TRP A 241 13.01 21.71 -0.47
C TRP A 241 14.23 20.82 -0.21
N GLU A 242 15.42 21.41 -0.33
CA GLU A 242 16.70 20.69 -0.30
C GLU A 242 16.85 19.74 0.90
N ARG A 243 16.58 20.22 2.12
CA ARG A 243 16.70 19.41 3.34
C ARG A 243 15.82 18.16 3.31
N LEU A 244 14.56 18.29 2.87
CA LEU A 244 13.66 17.14 2.76
C LEU A 244 14.19 16.08 1.79
N ARG A 245 14.84 16.50 0.68
CA ARG A 245 15.44 15.59 -0.30
C ARG A 245 16.71 14.90 0.20
N GLN A 246 17.39 15.49 1.17
CA GLN A 246 18.55 14.88 1.82
C GLN A 246 18.10 13.85 2.87
N THR A 247 16.97 14.08 3.54
CA THR A 247 16.47 13.19 4.59
C THR A 247 15.61 12.04 4.05
N ALA A 248 15.05 12.14 2.83
CA ALA A 248 14.14 11.14 2.30
C ALA A 248 14.22 10.93 0.77
N HIS A 249 13.81 9.75 0.32
CA HIS A 249 13.59 9.44 -1.09
C HIS A 249 12.15 9.78 -1.48
N LEU A 250 11.98 10.77 -2.35
CA LEU A 250 10.68 11.24 -2.79
C LEU A 250 10.20 10.39 -3.98
N LYS A 251 9.10 9.66 -3.80
CA LYS A 251 8.38 8.95 -4.85
C LYS A 251 7.15 9.75 -5.22
N ILE A 252 7.31 10.66 -6.19
CA ILE A 252 6.27 11.64 -6.54
C ILE A 252 5.41 11.09 -7.67
N PHE A 253 4.12 10.93 -7.44
CA PHE A 253 3.15 10.52 -8.45
C PHE A 253 2.26 11.71 -8.82
N THR A 254 2.17 12.01 -10.12
CA THR A 254 1.38 13.14 -10.65
C THR A 254 0.51 12.68 -11.82
N PRO A 255 -0.77 13.10 -11.91
CA PRO A 255 -1.62 12.76 -13.06
C PRO A 255 -1.30 13.57 -14.31
N GLN A 256 -0.50 14.63 -14.16
CA GLN A 256 -0.16 15.55 -15.24
C GLN A 256 1.30 15.45 -15.62
N ASP A 257 1.55 15.62 -16.92
CA ASP A 257 2.90 15.73 -17.41
C ASP A 257 3.57 16.97 -16.83
N CYS A 258 4.64 16.75 -16.09
CA CYS A 258 5.38 17.80 -15.42
C CYS A 258 6.67 18.07 -16.21
N PRO A 259 7.10 19.33 -16.35
CA PRO A 259 8.26 19.70 -17.17
C PRO A 259 9.61 19.33 -16.53
N PHE A 260 9.60 18.53 -15.46
CA PHE A 260 10.79 18.16 -14.71
C PHE A 260 11.26 16.77 -15.11
N GLU A 261 12.57 16.62 -15.26
CA GLU A 261 13.23 15.37 -15.65
C GLU A 261 14.22 14.91 -14.54
N PRO A 262 14.52 13.61 -14.42
CA PRO A 262 13.93 12.50 -15.18
C PRO A 262 12.50 12.16 -14.70
N ARG A 263 11.60 11.86 -15.65
CA ARG A 263 10.24 11.37 -15.37
C ARG A 263 9.96 9.99 -15.96
N PHE A 264 9.20 9.19 -15.22
CA PHE A 264 8.80 7.85 -15.62
C PHE A 264 7.29 7.82 -15.89
N TYR A 265 6.89 7.41 -17.08
CA TYR A 265 5.48 7.27 -17.42
C TYR A 265 4.95 5.93 -16.93
N LEU A 266 4.01 5.98 -16.00
CA LEU A 266 3.30 4.82 -15.48
C LEU A 266 2.26 4.35 -16.50
N GLU A 267 2.77 3.78 -17.58
CA GLU A 267 1.99 3.27 -18.69
C GLU A 267 2.22 1.78 -18.83
N TRP A 268 1.12 1.06 -19.01
CA TRP A 268 1.16 -0.34 -19.38
C TRP A 268 1.26 -0.47 -20.89
N ARG A 269 2.29 -1.17 -21.36
CA ARG A 269 2.27 -1.66 -22.75
C ARG A 269 1.50 -2.97 -22.79
N GLU A 270 0.94 -3.26 -23.96
CA GLU A 270 0.17 -4.49 -24.18
C GLU A 270 0.94 -5.75 -23.76
N LYS A 271 2.22 -5.85 -24.17
CA LYS A 271 3.09 -6.96 -23.78
C LYS A 271 3.26 -7.10 -22.26
N ASP A 272 3.25 -5.98 -21.52
CA ASP A 272 3.48 -5.98 -20.08
C ASP A 272 2.23 -6.50 -19.36
N ILE A 273 1.04 -6.14 -19.86
CA ILE A 273 -0.24 -6.68 -19.41
C ILE A 273 -0.34 -8.16 -19.75
N ARG A 274 0.02 -8.57 -20.97
CA ARG A 274 0.03 -9.97 -21.38
C ARG A 274 0.92 -10.81 -20.47
N ASN A 275 2.18 -10.43 -20.30
CA ASN A 275 3.13 -11.11 -19.42
C ASN A 275 2.60 -11.21 -17.98
N LEU A 276 1.94 -10.15 -17.50
CA LEU A 276 1.35 -10.12 -16.18
C LEU A 276 0.13 -11.06 -16.05
N LEU A 277 -0.75 -11.11 -17.05
CA LEU A 277 -1.90 -12.03 -17.10
C LEU A 277 -1.45 -13.48 -17.24
N GLU A 278 -0.41 -13.75 -18.02
CA GLU A 278 0.20 -15.08 -18.16
C GLU A 278 0.85 -15.54 -16.85
N HIS A 279 1.64 -14.67 -16.22
CA HIS A 279 2.22 -14.98 -14.91
C HIS A 279 1.14 -15.27 -13.85
N ARG A 280 0.06 -14.49 -13.87
CA ARG A 280 -1.13 -14.72 -13.05
C ARG A 280 -1.73 -16.08 -13.32
N TRP A 281 -1.95 -16.40 -14.58
CA TRP A 281 -2.52 -17.66 -15.03
C TRP A 281 -1.69 -18.86 -14.56
N GLU A 282 -0.36 -18.78 -14.72
CA GLU A 282 0.57 -19.81 -14.25
C GLU A 282 0.56 -20.00 -12.73
N LYS A 283 0.40 -18.90 -11.97
CA LYS A 283 0.32 -18.93 -10.50
C LYS A 283 -1.04 -19.40 -10.00
N VAL A 284 -2.10 -19.04 -10.73
CA VAL A 284 -3.48 -19.40 -10.43
C VAL A 284 -3.71 -20.86 -10.71
N LYS A 285 -2.98 -21.49 -11.69
CA LYS A 285 -3.02 -22.92 -12.08
C LYS A 285 -4.20 -23.58 -11.38
N LEU A 286 -5.39 -23.22 -11.84
CA LEU A 286 -6.62 -23.75 -11.26
C LEU A 286 -6.40 -25.25 -11.35
N ASP A 287 -6.42 -25.91 -10.20
CA ASP A 287 -6.67 -27.33 -10.19
C ASP A 287 -7.87 -27.56 -11.14
N GLU A 288 -7.84 -28.56 -12.02
CA GLU A 288 -8.86 -28.72 -13.08
C GLU A 288 -10.28 -28.64 -12.50
N SER A 289 -10.43 -29.01 -11.23
CA SER A 289 -11.62 -28.86 -10.38
C SER A 289 -12.14 -27.41 -10.26
N ALA A 290 -11.27 -26.42 -10.10
CA ALA A 290 -11.63 -25.01 -9.92
C ALA A 290 -11.95 -24.31 -11.26
N TRP A 291 -11.29 -24.72 -12.36
CA TRP A 291 -11.68 -24.30 -13.72
C TRP A 291 -13.08 -24.80 -14.07
N GLU A 292 -13.35 -26.09 -13.84
CA GLU A 292 -14.65 -26.69 -14.11
C GLU A 292 -15.78 -26.02 -13.30
N THR A 293 -15.47 -25.59 -12.08
CA THR A 293 -16.42 -24.88 -11.22
C THR A 293 -16.69 -23.45 -11.72
N ILE A 294 -15.66 -22.69 -12.08
CA ILE A 294 -15.82 -21.34 -12.67
C ILE A 294 -16.58 -21.42 -14.00
N ARG A 295 -16.25 -22.39 -14.86
CA ARG A 295 -16.94 -22.66 -16.11
C ARG A 295 -18.43 -22.90 -15.87
N LYS A 296 -18.79 -23.80 -14.94
CA LYS A 296 -20.19 -24.08 -14.59
C LYS A 296 -20.94 -22.83 -14.12
N ILE A 297 -20.31 -22.05 -13.24
CA ILE A 297 -20.93 -20.83 -12.70
C ILE A 297 -21.16 -19.79 -13.80
N LEU A 298 -20.16 -19.54 -14.66
CA LEU A 298 -20.26 -18.56 -15.75
C LEU A 298 -21.26 -18.99 -16.83
N MET A 299 -21.36 -20.30 -17.11
CA MET A 299 -22.36 -20.83 -18.04
C MET A 299 -23.79 -20.63 -17.55
N GLN A 300 -24.02 -20.71 -16.23
CA GLN A 300 -25.33 -20.52 -15.60
C GLN A 300 -25.80 -19.06 -15.56
N VAL A 301 -24.92 -18.09 -15.79
CA VAL A 301 -25.26 -16.66 -15.73
C VAL A 301 -25.88 -16.23 -17.07
N SER A 302 -27.19 -16.09 -17.11
CA SER A 302 -27.94 -15.75 -18.33
C SER A 302 -27.75 -14.31 -18.81
N THR A 303 -27.37 -13.40 -17.93
CA THR A 303 -27.36 -11.96 -18.19
C THR A 303 -25.93 -11.45 -18.30
N PRO A 304 -25.59 -10.67 -19.35
CA PRO A 304 -24.26 -10.10 -19.46
C PRO A 304 -23.95 -9.16 -18.29
N PRO A 305 -22.66 -9.08 -17.87
CA PRO A 305 -22.21 -8.07 -16.93
C PRO A 305 -22.49 -6.66 -17.48
N GLU A 306 -22.95 -5.75 -16.62
CA GLU A 306 -23.11 -4.32 -16.93
C GLU A 306 -21.92 -3.77 -17.76
N GLY A 307 -22.22 -3.22 -18.94
CA GLY A 307 -21.22 -2.71 -19.88
C GLY A 307 -20.72 -3.72 -20.93
N TRP A 308 -21.25 -4.94 -20.99
CA TRP A 308 -21.03 -5.89 -22.08
C TRP A 308 -22.20 -5.88 -23.06
N GLU A 309 -21.88 -5.90 -24.34
CA GLU A 309 -22.88 -6.23 -25.35
C GLU A 309 -23.15 -7.75 -25.32
N ASP A 310 -24.40 -8.14 -25.57
CA ASP A 310 -24.82 -9.56 -25.58
C ASP A 310 -23.94 -10.42 -26.50
N ILE A 311 -23.49 -9.86 -27.62
CA ILE A 311 -22.62 -10.55 -28.58
C ILE A 311 -21.27 -10.88 -27.95
N GLU A 312 -20.69 -9.96 -27.17
CA GLU A 312 -19.38 -10.14 -26.55
C GLU A 312 -19.46 -11.16 -25.40
N TRP A 313 -20.55 -11.13 -24.65
CA TRP A 313 -20.83 -12.09 -23.59
C TRP A 313 -21.01 -13.51 -24.13
N ASN A 314 -21.77 -13.66 -25.22
CA ASN A 314 -21.99 -14.94 -25.87
C ASN A 314 -20.71 -15.49 -26.55
N THR A 315 -19.88 -14.61 -27.11
CA THR A 315 -18.57 -15.00 -27.69
C THR A 315 -17.64 -15.53 -26.60
N MET A 316 -17.57 -14.85 -25.46
CA MET A 316 -16.76 -15.27 -24.32
C MET A 316 -17.27 -16.58 -23.71
N LYS A 317 -18.59 -16.79 -23.66
CA LYS A 317 -19.20 -18.09 -23.29
C LYS A 317 -18.83 -19.22 -24.25
N GLY A 318 -18.81 -18.96 -25.56
CA GLY A 318 -18.33 -19.95 -26.54
C GLY A 318 -16.89 -20.38 -26.26
N HIS A 319 -16.00 -19.42 -25.99
CA HIS A 319 -14.61 -19.73 -25.62
C HIS A 319 -14.47 -20.44 -24.26
N LEU A 320 -15.36 -20.16 -23.29
CA LEU A 320 -15.49 -20.89 -22.01
C LEU A 320 -15.90 -22.36 -22.21
N GLU A 321 -16.76 -22.65 -23.19
CA GLU A 321 -17.23 -24.00 -23.50
C GLU A 321 -16.15 -24.84 -24.19
N ASP A 322 -15.36 -24.22 -25.08
CA ASP A 322 -14.40 -24.93 -25.90
C ASP A 322 -13.18 -25.39 -25.09
N SER A 323 -12.48 -24.46 -24.42
CA SER A 323 -11.32 -24.79 -23.60
C SER A 323 -10.84 -23.61 -22.77
N TRP A 324 -10.09 -23.91 -21.71
CA TRP A 324 -9.40 -22.91 -20.90
C TRP A 324 -8.45 -22.05 -21.73
N GLU A 325 -7.70 -22.67 -22.63
CA GLU A 325 -6.83 -22.00 -23.60
C GLU A 325 -7.59 -21.07 -24.56
N GLY A 326 -8.80 -21.45 -25.02
CA GLY A 326 -9.62 -20.60 -25.89
C GLY A 326 -10.09 -19.32 -25.21
N LEU A 327 -10.54 -19.41 -23.95
CA LEU A 327 -10.90 -18.25 -23.15
C LEU A 327 -9.69 -17.33 -22.90
N ARG A 328 -8.52 -17.93 -22.62
CA ARG A 328 -7.26 -17.19 -22.45
C ARG A 328 -6.92 -16.38 -23.68
N GLU A 329 -6.91 -17.00 -24.85
CA GLU A 329 -6.57 -16.34 -26.11
C GLU A 329 -7.55 -15.21 -26.43
N TRP A 330 -8.85 -15.43 -26.20
CA TRP A 330 -9.86 -14.40 -26.40
C TRP A 330 -9.71 -13.19 -25.47
N LEU A 331 -9.46 -13.43 -24.17
CA LEU A 331 -9.20 -12.36 -23.20
C LEU A 331 -7.92 -11.59 -23.55
N VAL A 332 -6.87 -12.29 -23.98
CA VAL A 332 -5.62 -11.66 -24.43
C VAL A 332 -5.87 -10.78 -25.66
N GLN A 333 -6.57 -11.26 -26.69
CA GLN A 333 -6.90 -10.48 -27.89
C GLN A 333 -7.79 -9.27 -27.60
N ARG A 334 -8.70 -9.39 -26.64
CA ARG A 334 -9.57 -8.28 -26.22
C ARG A 334 -8.81 -7.23 -25.40
N ALA A 335 -7.79 -7.64 -24.66
CA ALA A 335 -6.90 -6.75 -23.92
C ALA A 335 -6.17 -5.76 -24.84
N GLU A 336 -5.86 -6.21 -26.07
CA GLU A 336 -5.21 -5.40 -27.11
C GLU A 336 -6.05 -4.17 -27.50
N ARG A 337 -7.38 -4.23 -27.32
CA ARG A 337 -8.31 -3.15 -27.71
C ARG A 337 -8.68 -2.20 -26.57
N SER A 338 -8.61 -2.64 -25.31
CA SER A 338 -8.89 -1.79 -24.14
C SER A 338 -8.25 -2.31 -22.84
N PRO A 339 -6.95 -2.04 -22.64
CA PRO A 339 -6.16 -2.44 -21.48
C PRO A 339 -6.82 -2.20 -20.10
N SER A 340 -7.32 -0.98 -19.88
CA SER A 340 -7.90 -0.57 -18.59
C SER A 340 -9.23 -1.27 -18.29
N ARG A 341 -9.99 -1.62 -19.33
CA ARG A 341 -11.30 -2.28 -19.20
C ARG A 341 -11.12 -3.76 -18.93
N LEU A 342 -10.11 -4.41 -19.50
CA LEU A 342 -9.81 -5.82 -19.22
C LEU A 342 -9.26 -6.04 -17.81
N ILE A 343 -8.44 -5.11 -17.30
CA ILE A 343 -8.04 -5.14 -15.89
C ILE A 343 -9.29 -5.01 -15.02
N LEU A 344 -10.13 -4.00 -15.24
CA LEU A 344 -11.37 -3.84 -14.46
C LEU A 344 -12.29 -5.08 -14.51
N GLU A 345 -12.42 -5.69 -15.69
CA GLU A 345 -13.40 -6.74 -15.94
C GLU A 345 -12.90 -8.14 -15.61
N GLY A 346 -11.61 -8.43 -15.82
CA GLY A 346 -10.96 -9.59 -15.25
C GLY A 346 -11.03 -9.56 -13.72
N ASN A 347 -10.90 -8.38 -13.11
CA ASN A 347 -11.05 -8.20 -11.66
C ASN A 347 -12.48 -8.47 -11.22
N ARG A 348 -13.46 -7.91 -11.93
CA ARG A 348 -14.88 -8.12 -11.64
C ARG A 348 -15.29 -9.58 -11.77
N LEU A 349 -14.86 -10.29 -12.83
CA LEU A 349 -15.16 -11.70 -13.03
C LEU A 349 -14.49 -12.56 -11.93
N LEU A 350 -13.24 -12.28 -11.57
CA LEU A 350 -12.55 -12.99 -10.49
C LEU A 350 -13.13 -12.67 -9.09
N GLU A 351 -13.59 -11.45 -8.83
CA GLU A 351 -14.22 -11.05 -7.56
C GLU A 351 -15.66 -11.56 -7.43
N THR A 352 -16.43 -11.51 -8.53
CA THR A 352 -17.83 -11.99 -8.56
C THR A 352 -17.89 -13.50 -8.43
N TYR A 353 -16.96 -14.22 -9.06
CA TYR A 353 -17.03 -15.69 -9.15
C TYR A 353 -15.97 -16.43 -8.33
N GLY A 354 -14.89 -15.76 -7.90
CA GLY A 354 -14.03 -16.26 -6.81
C GLY A 354 -14.76 -16.32 -5.47
N ARG A 355 -15.85 -15.54 -5.29
CA ARG A 355 -16.78 -15.68 -4.15
C ARG A 355 -17.67 -16.92 -4.24
N ALA A 356 -17.95 -17.43 -5.44
CA ALA A 356 -18.78 -18.61 -5.66
C ALA A 356 -18.01 -19.94 -5.55
N LEU A 357 -16.68 -19.86 -5.37
CA LEU A 357 -15.77 -20.99 -5.14
C LEU A 357 -15.51 -21.28 -3.64
N LYS A 358 -16.26 -20.65 -2.73
CA LYS A 358 -16.20 -20.93 -1.29
C LYS A 358 -17.41 -21.73 -0.82
#